data_AF-A0AAE1F769-F1
#
_entry.id   AF-A0AAE1F769-F1
#
_cell.length_a   1.000
_cell.length_b   1.000
_cell.length_c   1.000
_cell.angle_alpha   90.00
_cell.angle_beta   90.00
_cell.angle_gamma   90.00
#
_symmetry.space_group_name_H-M   'P 1'
#
loop_
_entity.id
_entity.type
_entity.pdbx_description
1 polymer ?
#
loop_
_entity_poly.entity_id
_entity_poly.type
_entity_poly.pdbx_seq_one_letter_code
_entity_poly.pdbx_strand_id
1 'polypeptide(L)'
;MCDRKSSDLEWRQVVLDGRFEEEQDAAQFWKKQLSLKKEHGTGQPKFPNLCKIVGCALALPHSNAAVERIFSRLKLIKTETRNSFKTTSLVSLPHVKNALRKDGISAHQLSWDDNLRRALEHIESN
;
A
#
# COMPACT_ATOMS: atom_id res chain seq x y z
N MET A 1 -5.34 -18.43 16.49
CA MET A 1 -4.79 -17.30 17.29
C MET A 1 -3.30 -17.55 17.47
N CYS A 2 -2.43 -16.57 17.18
CA CYS A 2 -0.98 -16.71 17.40
C CYS A 2 -0.70 -16.88 18.89
N ASP A 3 0.05 -17.92 19.25
CA ASP A 3 0.51 -18.12 20.63
C ASP A 3 1.58 -17.07 20.97
N ARG A 4 1.38 -16.33 22.07
CA ARG A 4 2.25 -15.23 22.51
C ARG A 4 3.70 -15.70 22.70
N LYS A 5 3.89 -16.92 23.20
CA LYS A 5 5.22 -17.50 23.45
C LYS A 5 5.95 -17.78 22.13
N SER A 6 5.25 -18.29 21.13
CA SER A 6 5.81 -18.53 19.79
C SER A 6 6.31 -17.24 19.15
N SER A 7 5.55 -16.14 19.26
CA SER A 7 5.97 -14.84 18.73
C SER A 7 7.17 -14.24 19.47
N ASP A 8 7.24 -14.41 20.80
CA ASP A 8 8.39 -13.95 21.61
C ASP A 8 9.69 -14.67 21.23
N LEU A 9 9.61 -15.97 20.97
CA LEU A 9 10.75 -16.77 20.51
C LEU A 9 11.23 -16.31 19.13
N GLU A 10 10.32 -16.07 18.18
CA GLU A 10 10.67 -15.53 16.87
C GLU A 10 11.33 -14.14 16.99
N TRP A 11 10.81 -13.28 17.87
CA TRP A 11 11.39 -11.96 18.13
C TRP A 11 12.82 -12.06 18.67
N ARG A 12 13.05 -12.94 19.66
CA ARG A 12 14.38 -13.19 20.22
C ARG A 12 15.35 -13.72 19.17
N GLN A 13 14.90 -14.60 18.30
CA GLN A 13 15.72 -15.11 17.19
C GLN A 13 16.14 -14.00 16.23
N VAL A 14 15.24 -13.06 15.90
CA VAL A 14 15.59 -11.90 15.07
C VAL A 14 16.62 -10.99 15.74
N VAL A 15 16.52 -10.81 17.06
CA VAL A 15 17.52 -10.01 17.82
C VAL A 15 18.88 -10.70 17.86
N LEU A 16 18.90 -12.03 18.02
CA LEU A 16 20.13 -12.82 18.03
C LEU A 16 20.79 -12.91 16.64
N ASP A 17 19.98 -13.07 15.59
CA ASP A 17 20.43 -13.04 14.18
C ASP A 17 20.71 -11.60 13.70
N GLY A 18 20.30 -10.61 14.48
CA GLY A 18 20.23 -9.20 14.12
C GLY A 18 21.59 -8.54 14.02
N ARG A 19 22.20 -8.65 12.83
CA ARG A 19 23.20 -7.69 12.37
C ARG A 19 22.47 -6.39 12.02
N PHE A 20 22.20 -5.57 13.04
CA PHE A 20 21.65 -4.23 12.83
C PHE A 20 22.75 -3.34 12.25
N GLU A 21 22.63 -3.02 10.97
CA GLU A 21 23.46 -2.00 10.32
C GLU A 21 22.85 -0.63 10.65
N GLU A 22 23.66 0.32 11.13
CA GLU A 22 23.20 1.61 11.69
C GLU A 22 22.43 2.49 10.69
N GLU A 23 22.56 2.25 9.39
CA GLU A 23 22.00 3.10 8.33
C GLU A 23 20.80 2.51 7.57
N GLN A 24 20.24 1.37 8.01
CA GLN A 24 19.12 0.77 7.27
C GLN A 24 17.76 1.38 7.64
N ASP A 25 16.94 1.64 6.63
CA ASP A 25 15.51 1.95 6.82
C ASP A 25 14.78 0.77 7.46
N ALA A 26 13.91 1.05 8.43
CA ALA A 26 13.17 0.04 9.18
C ALA A 26 12.30 -0.84 8.26
N ALA A 27 11.68 -0.26 7.23
CA ALA A 27 10.88 -1.05 6.30
C ALA A 27 11.75 -1.96 5.43
N GLN A 28 12.95 -1.50 5.01
CA GLN A 28 13.91 -2.33 4.28
C GLN A 28 14.45 -3.49 5.12
N PHE A 29 14.79 -3.24 6.40
CA PHE A 29 15.20 -4.28 7.33
C PHE A 29 14.15 -5.39 7.43
N TRP A 30 12.92 -5.00 7.76
CA TRP A 30 11.84 -5.94 7.94
C TRP A 30 11.52 -6.64 6.63
N LYS A 31 11.55 -5.97 5.48
CA LYS A 31 11.38 -6.63 4.18
C LYS A 31 12.40 -7.74 3.95
N LYS A 32 13.67 -7.54 4.33
CA LYS A 32 14.72 -8.56 4.24
C LYS A 32 14.43 -9.74 5.18
N GLN A 33 14.12 -9.47 6.45
CA GLN A 33 13.84 -10.51 7.45
C GLN A 33 12.58 -11.32 7.13
N LEU A 34 11.54 -10.67 6.62
CA LEU A 34 10.29 -11.30 6.19
C LEU A 34 10.43 -12.14 4.92
N SER A 35 11.42 -11.83 4.09
CA SER A 35 11.73 -12.59 2.86
C SER A 35 12.57 -13.85 3.13
N LEU A 36 13.10 -14.01 4.35
CA LEU A 36 13.86 -15.21 4.72
C LEU A 36 12.94 -16.43 4.78
N LYS A 37 13.36 -17.49 4.10
CA LYS A 37 12.69 -18.80 4.11
C LYS A 37 13.47 -19.75 5.00
N LYS A 38 12.78 -20.76 5.54
CA LYS A 38 13.45 -21.86 6.25
C LYS A 38 14.38 -22.61 5.30
N GLU A 39 15.60 -22.87 5.76
CA GLU A 39 16.66 -23.55 4.99
C GLU A 39 16.25 -24.97 4.56
N HIS A 40 15.45 -25.67 5.38
CA HIS A 40 14.97 -27.03 5.13
C HIS A 40 13.60 -27.09 4.40
N GLY A 41 13.51 -26.47 3.22
CA GLY A 41 12.74 -27.04 2.10
C GLY A 41 11.20 -26.94 2.07
N THR A 42 10.53 -26.24 2.99
CA THR A 42 9.05 -26.09 2.92
C THR A 42 8.58 -24.79 2.27
N GLY A 43 9.49 -23.90 1.85
CA GLY A 43 9.15 -22.58 1.28
C GLY A 43 8.44 -21.62 2.25
N GLN A 44 8.21 -22.05 3.48
CA GLN A 44 7.56 -21.30 4.55
C GLN A 44 8.47 -20.17 5.04
N PRO A 45 7.90 -18.99 5.37
CA PRO A 45 8.68 -17.90 5.97
C PRO A 45 9.33 -18.36 7.27
N LYS A 46 10.54 -17.87 7.54
CA LYS A 46 11.30 -18.18 8.76
C LYS A 46 10.55 -17.73 10.02
N PHE A 47 9.85 -16.59 9.94
CA PHE A 47 9.12 -15.97 11.05
C PHE A 47 7.63 -15.73 10.73
N PRO A 48 6.79 -16.77 10.67
CA PRO A 48 5.41 -16.67 10.17
C PRO A 48 4.50 -15.79 11.05
N ASN A 49 4.72 -15.75 12.36
CA ASN A 49 3.91 -14.93 13.27
C ASN A 49 4.38 -13.47 13.21
N LEU A 50 5.70 -13.28 13.16
CA LEU A 50 6.27 -11.95 13.05
C LEU A 50 5.93 -11.27 11.71
N CYS A 51 5.80 -12.03 10.61
CA CYS A 51 5.30 -11.53 9.34
C CYS A 51 3.94 -10.83 9.46
N LYS A 52 3.03 -11.41 10.23
CA LYS A 52 1.69 -10.84 10.40
C LYS A 52 1.74 -9.57 11.24
N ILE A 53 2.49 -9.59 12.35
CA ILE A 53 2.58 -8.48 13.29
C ILE A 53 3.29 -7.29 12.64
N VAL A 54 4.48 -7.51 12.08
CA VAL A 54 5.29 -6.47 11.45
C VAL A 54 4.64 -5.95 10.18
N GLY A 55 4.01 -6.83 9.38
CA GLY A 55 3.25 -6.42 8.21
C GLY A 55 2.13 -5.44 8.56
N CYS A 56 1.37 -5.73 9.62
CA CYS A 56 0.37 -4.79 10.14
C CYS A 56 1.01 -3.51 10.67
N ALA A 57 2.10 -3.60 11.43
CA ALA A 57 2.76 -2.43 12.01
C ALA A 57 3.33 -1.48 10.94
N LEU A 58 3.91 -2.01 9.86
CA LEU A 58 4.44 -1.21 8.75
C LEU A 58 3.36 -0.67 7.81
N ALA A 59 2.19 -1.30 7.77
CA ALA A 59 1.04 -0.80 7.02
C ALA A 59 0.34 0.38 7.72
N LEU A 60 0.58 0.55 9.03
CA LEU A 60 0.03 1.69 9.76
C LEU A 60 0.80 2.97 9.39
N PRO A 61 0.09 4.05 9.01
CA PRO A 61 0.73 5.33 8.79
C PRO A 61 1.37 5.82 10.09
N HIS A 62 2.70 6.00 10.06
CA HIS A 62 3.50 6.40 11.22
C HIS A 62 3.14 7.80 11.79
N SER A 63 2.31 8.59 11.10
CA SER A 63 1.95 9.94 11.54
C SER A 63 0.55 10.36 11.12
N ASN A 64 -0.16 11.02 12.04
CA ASN A 64 -1.43 11.71 11.76
C ASN A 64 -1.30 12.69 10.58
N ALA A 65 -0.13 13.28 10.34
CA ALA A 65 0.11 14.19 9.22
C ALA A 65 -0.07 13.51 7.85
N ALA A 66 0.22 12.20 7.73
CA ALA A 66 -0.02 11.45 6.49
C ALA A 66 -1.53 11.26 6.23
N VAL A 67 -2.28 11.01 7.29
CA VAL A 67 -3.73 10.88 7.27
C VAL A 67 -4.38 12.24 6.93
N GLU A 68 -3.92 13.32 7.57
CA GLU A 68 -4.36 14.69 7.26
C GLU A 68 -4.05 15.10 5.82
N ARG A 69 -2.90 14.68 5.26
CA ARG A 69 -2.58 14.92 3.85
C ARG A 69 -3.55 14.22 2.89
N ILE A 70 -3.99 13.00 3.23
CA ILE A 70 -5.01 12.28 2.45
C ILE A 70 -6.36 13.00 2.59
N PHE A 71 -6.77 13.33 3.82
CA PHE A 71 -8.03 14.05 4.07
C PHE A 71 -8.07 15.45 3.44
N SER A 72 -6.96 16.18 3.43
CA SER A 72 -6.84 17.47 2.74
C SER A 72 -7.07 17.33 1.24
N ARG A 73 -6.48 16.30 0.60
CA ARG A 73 -6.72 16.01 -0.82
C ARG A 73 -8.16 15.61 -1.09
N LEU A 74 -8.77 14.81 -0.22
CA LEU A 74 -10.18 14.44 -0.32
C LEU A 74 -11.10 15.66 -0.13
N LYS A 75 -10.74 16.55 0.81
CA LYS A 75 -11.44 17.82 1.02
C LYS A 75 -11.33 18.69 -0.22
N LEU A 76 -10.15 18.84 -0.83
CA LEU A 76 -9.99 19.60 -2.07
C LEU A 76 -10.90 19.08 -3.20
N ILE A 77 -10.91 17.76 -3.42
CA ILE A 77 -11.77 17.10 -4.43
C ILE A 77 -13.26 17.37 -4.15
N LYS A 78 -13.65 17.33 -2.86
CA LYS A 78 -15.04 17.52 -2.41
C LYS A 78 -15.50 18.99 -2.44
N THR A 79 -14.61 19.95 -2.23
CA THR A 79 -15.01 21.35 -1.96
C THR A 79 -14.77 22.29 -3.14
N GLU A 80 -13.73 22.07 -3.96
CA GLU A 80 -13.37 22.99 -5.06
C GLU A 80 -14.15 22.73 -6.35
N THR A 81 -14.59 21.49 -6.58
CA THR A 81 -15.43 21.12 -7.73
C THR A 81 -16.88 21.05 -7.24
N ARG A 82 -17.67 22.11 -7.44
CA ARG A 82 -19.10 22.23 -7.05
C ARG A 82 -20.04 21.24 -7.76
N ASN A 83 -19.74 19.96 -7.71
CA ASN A 83 -20.65 18.89 -8.07
C ASN A 83 -20.52 17.79 -7.01
N SER A 84 -21.64 17.44 -6.36
CA SER A 84 -21.69 16.34 -5.39
C SER A 84 -21.22 15.06 -6.07
N PHE A 85 -19.96 14.69 -5.84
CA PHE A 85 -19.40 13.47 -6.40
C PHE A 85 -19.98 12.28 -5.64
N LYS A 86 -20.56 11.32 -6.37
CA LYS A 86 -20.98 10.04 -5.78
C LYS A 86 -19.77 9.42 -5.07
N THR A 87 -19.99 8.85 -3.89
CA THR A 87 -18.92 8.27 -3.04
C THR A 87 -18.04 7.28 -3.81
N THR A 88 -18.63 6.53 -4.76
CA THR A 88 -17.92 5.61 -5.65
C THR A 88 -16.86 6.31 -6.51
N SER A 89 -17.21 7.45 -7.09
CA SER A 89 -16.32 8.24 -7.93
C SER A 89 -15.26 9.00 -7.11
N LEU A 90 -15.57 9.36 -5.86
CA LEU A 90 -14.62 10.00 -4.94
C LEU A 90 -13.53 9.04 -4.49
N VAL A 91 -13.85 7.75 -4.35
CA VAL A 91 -12.88 6.69 -4.03
C VAL A 91 -12.07 6.29 -5.27
N SER A 92 -12.70 6.20 -6.45
CA SER A 92 -12.02 5.79 -7.67
C SER A 92 -10.93 6.79 -8.11
N LEU A 93 -11.13 8.09 -7.92
CA LEU A 93 -10.17 9.15 -8.31
C LEU A 93 -8.77 8.98 -7.67
N PRO A 94 -8.63 8.85 -6.34
CA PRO A 94 -7.36 8.51 -5.70
C PRO A 94 -6.75 7.20 -6.20
N HIS A 95 -7.57 6.18 -6.47
CA HIS A 95 -7.08 4.90 -6.97
C HIS A 95 -6.49 5.01 -8.38
N VAL A 96 -7.21 5.67 -9.31
CA VAL A 96 -6.73 5.93 -10.68
C VAL A 96 -5.47 6.77 -10.65
N LYS A 97 -5.44 7.86 -9.86
CA LYS A 97 -4.23 8.69 -9.71
C LYS A 97 -3.05 7.90 -9.16
N ASN A 98 -3.27 6.97 -8.24
CA ASN A 98 -2.21 6.15 -7.69
C ASN A 98 -1.75 5.07 -8.68
N ALA A 99 -2.65 4.50 -9.48
CA ALA A 99 -2.31 3.57 -10.56
C ALA A 99 -1.44 4.26 -11.62
N LEU A 100 -1.87 5.43 -12.11
CA LEU A 100 -1.09 6.25 -13.05
C LEU A 100 0.31 6.59 -12.50
N ARG A 101 0.41 6.94 -11.21
CA ARG A 101 1.71 7.16 -10.55
C ARG A 101 2.59 5.91 -10.48
N LYS A 102 2.01 4.72 -10.29
CA LYS A 102 2.78 3.46 -10.31
C LYS A 102 3.33 3.16 -11.70
N ASP A 103 2.55 3.48 -12.73
CA ASP A 103 2.94 3.27 -14.14
C ASP A 103 3.88 4.37 -14.66
N GLY A 104 4.14 5.42 -13.86
CA GLY A 104 4.99 6.55 -14.22
C GLY A 104 4.34 7.51 -15.23
N ILE A 105 3.06 7.32 -15.54
CA ILE A 105 2.33 8.07 -16.56
C ILE A 105 1.58 9.22 -15.88
N SER A 106 1.72 10.42 -16.43
CA SER A 106 0.90 11.55 -16.00
C SER A 106 -0.46 11.52 -16.69
N ALA A 107 -1.51 11.99 -16.02
CA ALA A 107 -2.88 11.95 -16.56
C ALA A 107 -3.04 12.63 -17.93
N HIS A 108 -2.21 13.62 -18.26
CA HIS A 108 -2.22 14.31 -19.55
C HIS A 108 -1.59 13.50 -20.70
N GLN A 109 -0.84 12.44 -20.39
CA GLN A 109 -0.17 11.55 -21.34
C GLN A 109 -1.00 10.29 -21.63
N LEU A 110 -2.13 10.13 -20.95
CA LEU A 110 -3.04 9.01 -21.15
C LEU A 110 -3.71 9.16 -22.52
N SER A 111 -3.26 8.40 -23.53
CA SER A 111 -4.01 8.30 -24.79
C SER A 111 -5.19 7.37 -24.56
N TRP A 112 -6.40 7.93 -24.63
CA TRP A 112 -7.61 7.13 -24.58
C TRP A 112 -7.69 6.28 -25.84
N ASP A 113 -7.86 4.97 -25.68
CA ASP A 113 -8.09 4.04 -26.78
C ASP A 113 -9.36 4.46 -27.54
N ASP A 114 -9.30 4.54 -28.88
CA ASP A 114 -10.40 5.06 -29.70
C ASP A 114 -11.70 4.25 -29.55
N ASN A 115 -11.60 3.02 -29.05
CA ASN A 115 -12.77 2.19 -28.72
C ASN A 115 -13.57 2.74 -27.52
N LEU A 116 -12.90 3.36 -26.54
CA LEU A 116 -13.55 3.97 -25.38
C LEU A 116 -14.23 5.30 -25.73
N ARG A 117 -13.67 6.04 -26.70
CA ARG A 117 -14.29 7.27 -27.22
C ARG A 117 -15.62 6.96 -27.91
N ARG A 118 -15.65 5.96 -28.81
CA ARG A 118 -16.88 5.53 -29.47
C ARG A 118 -17.93 5.01 -28.49
N ALA A 119 -17.50 4.30 -27.45
CA ALA A 119 -18.43 3.81 -26.42
C ALA A 119 -19.07 4.94 -25.60
N LEU A 120 -18.37 6.03 -25.34
CA LEU A 120 -18.91 7.21 -24.66
C LEU A 120 -19.86 8.02 -25.56
N GLU A 121 -19.52 8.18 -26.84
CA GLU A 121 -20.40 8.83 -27.83
C GLU A 121 -21.74 8.11 -27.98
N HIS A 122 -21.76 6.77 -27.88
CA HIS A 122 -23.00 5.99 -27.87
C HIS A 122 -23.84 6.14 -26.59
N ILE A 123 -23.23 6.51 -25.46
CA ILE A 123 -23.93 6.69 -24.19
C ILE A 123 -24.52 8.11 -24.08
N GLU A 124 -23.89 9.12 -24.67
CA GLU A 124 -24.39 10.51 -24.68
C GLU A 124 -25.49 10.76 -25.73
N SER A 125 -25.69 9.83 -26.68
CA SER A 125 -26.67 9.95 -27.75
C SER A 125 -28.04 9.30 -27.43
N ASN A 126 -28.28 8.93 -26.17
CA ASN A 126 -29.53 8.36 -25.64
C ASN A 126 -29.93 9.06 -24.34
#